data_AF-A0A1E5KZ49-F1
#
_entry.id   AF-A0A1E5KZ49-F1
#
_cell.length_a   1.000
_cell.length_b   1.000
_cell.length_c   1.000
_cell.angle_alpha   90.00
_cell.angle_beta   90.00
_cell.angle_gamma   90.00
#
_symmetry.space_group_name_H-M   'P 1'
#
loop_
_entity.id
_entity.type
_entity.pdbx_description
1 polymer ?
#
loop_
_entity_poly.entity_id
_entity_poly.type
_entity_poly.pdbx_seq_one_letter_code
_entity_poly.pdbx_strand_id
1 'polypeptide(L)'
;MINYTFKQWKYNEDSLAELIILFPEKKYVGLEELLNTEGVAFSLEDILNKIDLVISGVSQLEEIGTERSLAEIRLDITLIYDLFEELVSEEDINPTVEIPTLKLKEIIQDYQKIEEFDEKTVVKDLPESLWSKLIENNFNG
;
A
#
# COMPACT_ATOMS: atom_id res chain seq x y z
N MET A 1 -16.56 2.80 -0.45
CA MET A 1 -15.63 1.89 -1.16
C MET A 1 -14.32 2.63 -1.29
N ILE A 2 -13.21 2.01 -0.91
CA ILE A 2 -11.88 2.63 -0.98
C ILE A 2 -11.39 2.50 -2.42
N ASN A 3 -11.13 3.64 -3.07
CA ASN A 3 -10.60 3.67 -4.43
C ASN A 3 -9.08 3.77 -4.38
N TYR A 4 -8.38 2.97 -5.18
CA TYR A 4 -6.93 3.01 -5.36
C TYR A 4 -6.57 2.62 -6.79
N THR A 5 -5.41 3.07 -7.24
CA THR A 5 -4.86 2.72 -8.55
C THR A 5 -3.38 2.42 -8.43
N PHE A 6 -2.86 1.55 -9.29
CA PHE A 6 -1.43 1.29 -9.39
C PHE A 6 -0.82 2.12 -10.51
N LYS A 7 0.38 2.65 -10.28
CA LYS A 7 1.12 3.40 -11.29
C LYS A 7 2.58 2.97 -11.29
N GLN A 8 3.14 2.75 -12.48
CA GLN A 8 4.59 2.64 -12.62
C GLN A 8 5.20 4.04 -12.61
N TRP A 9 6.19 4.25 -11.75
CA TRP A 9 6.95 5.48 -11.64
C TRP A 9 8.41 5.21 -11.99
N LYS A 10 9.02 6.12 -12.76
CA LYS A 10 10.45 6.10 -13.07
C LYS A 10 11.04 7.43 -12.67
N TYR A 11 12.10 7.40 -11.87
CA TYR A 11 12.82 8.61 -11.48
C TYR A 11 13.60 9.21 -12.67
N ASN A 12 14.21 8.36 -13.50
CA ASN A 12 14.81 8.71 -14.80
C ASN A 12 14.80 7.52 -15.77
N GLU A 13 15.25 7.72 -17.01
CA GLU A 13 15.26 6.67 -18.05
C GLU A 13 16.09 5.42 -17.68
N ASP A 14 17.11 5.60 -16.83
CA ASP A 14 18.01 4.54 -16.37
C ASP A 14 17.53 3.87 -15.06
N SER A 15 16.44 4.35 -14.46
CA SER A 15 15.88 3.82 -13.22
C SER A 15 15.01 2.59 -13.50
N LEU A 16 15.02 1.64 -12.57
CA LEU A 16 13.97 0.62 -12.54
C LEU A 16 12.62 1.32 -12.32
N ALA A 17 11.57 0.82 -12.96
CA ALA A 17 10.23 1.31 -12.71
C ALA A 17 9.78 0.76 -11.35
N GLU A 18 9.35 1.66 -10.47
CA GLU A 18 8.78 1.35 -9.16
C GLU A 18 7.25 1.32 -9.32
N LEU A 19 6.61 0.28 -8.77
CA LEU A 19 5.16 0.21 -8.73
C LEU A 19 4.69 0.94 -7.47
N ILE A 20 3.85 1.96 -7.63
CA ILE A 20 3.27 2.69 -6.49
C ILE A 20 1.76 2.52 -6.43
N ILE A 21 1.23 2.51 -5.21
CA ILE A 21 -0.20 2.50 -4.91
C ILE A 21 -0.64 3.93 -4.65
N LEU A 22 -1.67 4.40 -5.36
CA LEU A 22 -2.18 5.76 -5.25
C LEU A 22 -3.61 5.79 -4.76
N PHE A 23 -3.90 6.70 -3.83
CA PHE A 23 -5.23 6.94 -3.29
C PHE A 23 -5.69 8.37 -3.66
N PRO A 24 -6.80 8.53 -4.41
CA PRO A 24 -7.24 9.84 -4.87
C PRO A 24 -7.79 10.74 -3.74
N GLU A 25 -8.17 10.17 -2.59
CA GLU A 25 -8.70 10.92 -1.46
C GLU A 25 -7.60 11.21 -0.44
N LYS A 26 -7.40 12.50 -0.12
CA LYS A 26 -6.38 12.96 0.85
C LYS A 26 -6.42 12.27 2.21
N LYS A 27 -7.60 11.79 2.63
CA LYS A 27 -7.76 11.07 3.90
C LYS A 27 -7.00 9.73 3.95
N TYR A 28 -6.45 9.26 2.84
CA TYR A 28 -5.66 8.03 2.74
C TYR A 28 -4.17 8.27 2.56
N VAL A 29 -3.69 9.52 2.71
CA VAL A 29 -2.25 9.84 2.53
C VAL A 29 -1.35 9.02 3.47
N GLY A 30 -1.75 8.81 4.73
CA GLY A 30 -0.98 7.98 5.67
C GLY A 30 -0.93 6.50 5.28
N LEU A 31 -1.98 6.00 4.62
CA LEU A 31 -2.00 4.66 4.04
C LEU A 31 -1.13 4.58 2.78
N GLU A 32 -1.18 5.60 1.93
CA GLU A 32 -0.31 5.70 0.76
C GLU A 32 1.17 5.69 1.16
N GLU A 33 1.55 6.49 2.17
CA GLU A 33 2.92 6.52 2.71
C GLU A 33 3.33 5.16 3.32
N LEU A 34 2.43 4.50 4.05
CA LEU A 34 2.69 3.19 4.66
C LEU A 34 2.85 2.06 3.63
N LEU A 35 2.19 2.15 2.47
CA LEU A 35 2.23 1.08 1.47
C LEU A 35 3.33 1.28 0.42
N ASN A 36 3.80 2.51 0.21
CA ASN A 36 4.88 2.82 -0.72
C ASN A 36 6.24 2.89 0.00
N THR A 37 6.53 1.86 0.80
CA THR A 37 7.64 1.79 1.75
C THR A 37 8.99 1.42 1.15
N GLU A 38 9.31 1.97 -0.03
CA GLU A 38 10.62 1.74 -0.61
C GLU A 38 11.73 2.33 0.29
N GLY A 39 12.67 1.48 0.70
CA GLY A 39 13.83 1.89 1.49
C GLY A 39 13.64 1.99 3.01
N VAL A 40 12.50 1.54 3.57
CA VAL A 40 12.31 1.46 5.04
C VAL A 40 12.51 0.03 5.59
N ALA A 41 12.40 -0.10 6.92
CA ALA A 41 12.75 -1.30 7.67
C ALA A 41 11.80 -2.51 7.53
N PHE A 42 10.73 -2.40 6.74
CA PHE A 42 9.76 -3.47 6.52
C PHE A 42 9.23 -3.47 5.08
N SER A 43 8.69 -4.61 4.67
CA SER A 43 8.09 -4.88 3.36
C SER A 43 6.57 -5.02 3.45
N LEU A 44 5.88 -4.98 2.30
CA LEU A 44 4.46 -5.29 2.23
C LEU A 44 4.13 -6.72 2.72
N GLU A 45 5.05 -7.66 2.55
CA GLU A 45 4.92 -9.03 3.07
C GLU A 45 4.93 -9.06 4.60
N ASP A 46 5.69 -8.17 5.24
CA ASP A 46 5.68 -8.04 6.71
C ASP A 46 4.32 -7.55 7.23
N ILE A 47 3.67 -6.64 6.49
CA ILE A 47 2.30 -6.19 6.80
C ILE A 47 1.32 -7.36 6.64
N LEU A 48 1.41 -8.12 5.55
CA LEU A 48 0.55 -9.30 5.32
C LEU A 48 0.71 -10.35 6.43
N ASN A 49 1.94 -10.66 6.83
CA ASN A 49 2.21 -11.59 7.90
C ASN A 49 1.52 -11.17 9.21
N LYS A 50 1.57 -9.88 9.56
CA LYS A 50 0.88 -9.34 10.73
C LYS A 50 -0.64 -9.43 10.62
N ILE A 51 -1.20 -9.11 9.46
CA ILE A 51 -2.62 -9.29 9.20
C ILE A 51 -3.03 -10.77 9.38
N ASP A 52 -2.23 -11.70 8.88
CA ASP A 52 -2.51 -13.14 8.99
C ASP A 52 -2.44 -13.65 10.43
N LEU A 53 -1.52 -13.12 11.25
CA LEU A 53 -1.48 -13.43 12.69
C LEU A 53 -2.79 -13.01 13.38
N VAL A 54 -3.34 -11.85 13.02
CA VAL A 54 -4.58 -11.36 13.63
C VAL A 54 -5.81 -12.10 13.09
N ILE A 55 -5.90 -12.33 11.78
CA ILE A 55 -7.01 -13.08 11.15
C ILE A 55 -7.07 -14.52 11.65
N SER A 56 -5.93 -15.18 11.82
CA SER A 56 -5.85 -16.55 12.33
C SER A 56 -6.13 -16.66 13.84
N GLY A 57 -6.23 -15.54 14.54
CA GLY A 57 -6.42 -15.49 15.99
C GLY A 57 -5.16 -15.82 16.80
N VAL A 58 -3.99 -15.88 16.16
CA VAL A 58 -2.69 -16.05 16.84
C VAL A 58 -2.34 -14.79 17.63
N SER A 59 -2.65 -13.62 17.09
CA SER A 59 -2.51 -12.33 17.76
C SER A 59 -3.86 -11.62 17.83
N GLN A 60 -4.06 -10.81 18.87
CA GLN A 60 -5.22 -9.90 18.95
C GLN A 60 -4.92 -8.53 18.35
N LEU A 61 -3.63 -8.18 18.30
CA LEU A 61 -3.15 -6.88 17.88
C LEU A 61 -1.72 -7.00 17.37
N GLU A 62 -1.46 -6.45 16.19
CA GLU A 62 -0.12 -6.28 15.64
C GLU A 62 0.13 -4.82 15.29
N GLU A 63 1.38 -4.40 15.38
CA GLU A 63 1.80 -3.03 15.03
C GLU A 63 2.94 -3.09 14.01
N ILE A 64 2.91 -2.19 13.03
CA ILE A 64 3.98 -1.99 12.04
C ILE A 64 3.99 -0.55 11.55
N GLY A 65 5.17 0.04 11.39
CA GLY A 65 5.24 1.45 11.05
C GLY A 65 6.65 1.94 10.76
N THR A 66 6.71 3.17 10.27
CA THR A 66 7.92 3.96 10.09
C THR A 66 8.08 4.94 11.26
N GLU A 67 9.04 5.85 11.17
CA GLU A 67 9.18 6.94 12.14
C GLU A 67 7.97 7.89 12.14
N ARG A 68 7.27 8.01 11.01
CA ARG A 68 6.15 8.94 10.83
C ARG A 68 4.78 8.26 10.85
N SER A 69 4.67 7.01 10.40
CA SER A 69 3.37 6.34 10.26
C SER A 69 3.34 5.04 11.06
N LEU A 70 2.29 4.79 11.83
CA LEU A 70 2.10 3.54 12.57
C LEU A 70 0.75 2.91 12.22
N ALA A 71 0.78 1.66 11.74
CA ALA A 71 -0.40 0.84 11.57
C ALA A 71 -0.62 -0.05 12.80
N GLU A 72 -1.81 0.04 13.36
CA GLU A 72 -2.33 -0.82 14.41
C GLU A 72 -3.38 -1.75 13.82
N ILE A 73 -3.04 -3.03 13.70
CA ILE A 73 -3.80 -4.05 12.97
C ILE A 73 -4.59 -4.89 13.96
N ARG A 74 -5.92 -4.77 13.91
CA ARG A 74 -6.89 -5.60 14.65
C ARG A 74 -7.72 -6.44 13.69
N LEU A 75 -8.53 -7.36 14.20
CA LEU A 75 -9.26 -8.33 13.37
C LEU A 75 -10.23 -7.67 12.38
N ASP A 76 -10.92 -6.64 12.85
CA ASP A 76 -11.98 -5.93 12.13
C ASP A 76 -11.45 -4.69 11.41
N ILE A 77 -10.55 -3.95 12.05
CA ILE A 77 -10.06 -2.67 11.58
C ILE A 77 -8.54 -2.56 11.73
N THR A 78 -7.92 -1.87 10.77
CA THR A 78 -6.57 -1.34 10.91
C THR A 78 -6.65 0.18 11.00
N LEU A 79 -5.97 0.74 11.99
CA LEU A 79 -5.82 2.18 12.21
C LEU A 79 -4.42 2.59 11.78
N ILE A 80 -4.28 3.69 11.06
CA ILE A 80 -2.98 4.22 10.65
C ILE A 80 -2.86 5.64 11.15
N TYR A 81 -1.89 5.86 12.03
CA TYR A 81 -1.65 7.13 12.73
C TYR A 81 -0.44 7.85 12.15
N ASP A 82 -0.49 9.19 12.18
CA ASP A 82 0.72 10.02 12.04
C ASP A 82 1.35 10.19 13.43
N LEU A 83 2.53 9.62 13.63
CA LEU A 83 3.28 9.70 14.88
C LEU A 83 3.84 11.10 15.15
N PHE A 84 3.74 12.03 14.19
CA PHE A 84 4.15 13.41 14.37
C PHE A 84 3.00 14.30 14.88
N GLU A 85 1.85 13.70 15.21
CA GLU A 85 0.82 14.39 15.97
C GLU A 85 1.44 15.05 17.21
N GLU A 86 1.13 16.33 17.44
CA GLU A 86 1.74 17.20 18.48
C GLU A 86 3.21 17.63 18.27
N LEU A 87 3.92 17.06 17.29
CA LEU A 87 5.31 17.44 16.94
C LEU A 87 5.37 18.46 15.80
N VAL A 88 4.37 18.47 14.93
CA VAL A 88 4.25 19.38 13.78
C VAL A 88 2.94 20.17 13.83
N SER A 89 2.79 21.12 12.91
CA SER A 89 1.56 21.91 12.81
C SER A 89 0.39 21.05 12.33
N GLU A 90 -0.85 21.40 12.70
CA GLU A 90 -2.05 20.63 12.31
C GLU A 90 -2.21 20.48 10.78
N GLU A 91 -1.68 21.42 10.00
CA GLU A 91 -1.71 21.37 8.53
C GLU A 91 -0.71 20.36 7.94
N ASP A 92 0.28 19.93 8.73
CA ASP A 92 1.30 18.95 8.35
C ASP A 92 1.00 17.52 8.85
N ILE A 93 -0.06 17.35 9.66
CA ILE A 93 -0.47 16.05 10.21
C ILE A 93 -1.32 15.30 9.19
N ASN A 94 -0.90 14.07 8.87
CA ASN A 94 -1.72 13.18 8.07
C ASN A 94 -2.93 12.69 8.90
N PRO A 95 -4.16 12.70 8.35
CA PRO A 95 -5.33 12.24 9.07
C PRO A 95 -5.24 10.76 9.40
N THR A 96 -5.78 10.35 10.55
CA THR A 96 -5.90 8.94 10.92
C THR A 96 -6.73 8.19 9.87
N VAL A 97 -6.18 7.09 9.36
CA VAL A 97 -6.88 6.22 8.42
C VAL A 97 -7.51 5.07 9.19
N GLU A 98 -8.81 4.87 8.97
CA GLU A 98 -9.50 3.65 9.37
C GLU A 98 -9.82 2.82 8.12
N ILE A 99 -9.33 1.58 8.08
CA ILE A 99 -9.56 0.66 6.97
C ILE A 99 -9.91 -0.73 7.50
N PRO A 100 -10.94 -1.42 6.96
CA PRO A 100 -11.18 -2.81 7.32
C PRO A 100 -9.93 -3.65 7.05
N THR A 101 -9.51 -4.46 8.02
CA THR A 101 -8.25 -5.23 7.91
C THR A 101 -8.22 -6.14 6.69
N LEU A 102 -9.37 -6.75 6.35
CA LEU A 102 -9.50 -7.52 5.12
C LEU A 102 -9.32 -6.66 3.86
N LYS A 103 -9.73 -5.40 3.88
CA LYS A 103 -9.54 -4.51 2.74
C LYS A 103 -8.07 -4.10 2.56
N LEU A 104 -7.35 -3.88 3.66
CA LEU A 104 -5.91 -3.67 3.62
C LEU A 104 -5.20 -4.88 3.01
N LYS A 105 -5.56 -6.09 3.46
CA LYS A 105 -5.04 -7.35 2.89
C LYS A 105 -5.29 -7.44 1.39
N GLU A 106 -6.51 -7.17 0.93
CA GLU A 106 -6.86 -7.18 -0.49
C GLU A 106 -5.98 -6.23 -1.31
N ILE A 107 -5.77 -4.99 -0.85
CA ILE A 107 -4.94 -4.00 -1.56
C ILE A 107 -3.51 -4.50 -1.73
N ILE A 108 -2.91 -5.06 -0.67
CA ILE A 108 -1.55 -5.58 -0.71
C ILE A 108 -1.45 -6.82 -1.60
N GLN A 109 -2.44 -7.71 -1.56
CA GLN A 109 -2.48 -8.87 -2.45
C GLN A 109 -2.67 -8.47 -3.92
N ASP A 110 -3.43 -7.42 -4.20
CA ASP A 110 -3.55 -6.89 -5.56
C ASP A 110 -2.24 -6.30 -6.07
N TYR A 111 -1.47 -5.64 -5.20
CA TYR A 111 -0.11 -5.20 -5.52
C TYR A 111 0.79 -6.37 -5.92
N GLN A 112 0.86 -7.42 -5.08
CA GLN A 112 1.71 -8.60 -5.33
C GLN A 112 1.36 -9.30 -6.67
N LYS A 113 0.07 -9.37 -7.02
CA LYS A 113 -0.35 -9.94 -8.32
C LYS A 113 0.17 -9.13 -9.51
N ILE A 114 0.23 -7.80 -9.38
CA ILE A 114 0.72 -6.92 -10.45
C ILE A 114 2.24 -7.01 -10.54
N GLU A 115 2.94 -7.03 -9.41
CA GLU A 115 4.39 -7.22 -9.35
C GLU A 115 4.80 -8.57 -9.97
N GLU A 116 4.16 -9.67 -9.59
CA GLU A 116 4.39 -10.98 -10.21
C GLU A 116 4.09 -10.98 -11.72
N PHE A 117 3.09 -10.21 -12.15
CA PHE A 117 2.77 -10.07 -13.56
C PHE A 117 3.89 -9.33 -14.30
N ASP A 118 4.41 -8.23 -13.75
CA ASP A 118 5.54 -7.46 -14.31
C ASP A 118 6.83 -8.30 -14.33
N GLU A 119 7.12 -9.07 -13.28
CA GLU A 119 8.28 -9.97 -13.23
C GLU A 119 8.20 -11.12 -14.23
N LYS A 120 7.03 -11.74 -14.41
CA LYS A 120 6.83 -12.80 -15.42
C LYS A 120 6.80 -12.22 -16.83
N THR A 121 6.39 -10.95 -16.94
CA THR A 121 6.28 -10.17 -18.16
C THR A 121 7.44 -9.18 -18.19
N VAL A 122 8.70 -9.66 -18.12
CA VAL A 122 9.89 -8.85 -18.41
C VAL A 122 9.79 -8.36 -19.86
N VAL A 123 8.97 -7.34 -20.07
CA VAL A 123 8.79 -6.61 -21.31
C VAL A 123 9.40 -5.27 -21.02
N LYS A 124 10.70 -5.24 -21.26
CA LYS A 124 11.40 -4.00 -21.58
C LYS A 124 10.55 -3.31 -22.65
N ASP A 125 9.90 -2.21 -22.29
CA ASP A 125 9.21 -1.26 -23.18
C ASP A 125 7.77 -1.59 -23.62
N LEU A 126 6.85 -1.90 -22.69
CA LEU A 126 5.41 -1.77 -22.99
C LEU A 126 4.94 -0.30 -22.90
N PRO A 127 4.24 0.22 -23.93
CA PRO A 127 3.59 1.53 -23.86
C PRO A 127 2.52 1.60 -22.75
N GLU A 128 2.42 2.74 -22.07
CA GLU A 128 1.47 3.01 -20.98
C GLU A 128 0.01 2.64 -21.33
N SER A 129 -0.41 2.85 -22.58
CA SER A 129 -1.75 2.49 -23.08
C SER A 129 -2.07 0.98 -23.07
N LEU A 130 -1.05 0.12 -23.08
CA LEU A 130 -1.21 -1.34 -22.97
C LEU A 130 -1.29 -1.77 -21.51
N TRP A 131 -0.60 -1.09 -20.60
CA TRP A 131 -0.74 -1.29 -19.16
C TRP A 131 -2.17 -1.00 -18.69
N SER A 132 -2.75 0.14 -19.07
CA SER A 132 -4.13 0.49 -18.70
C SER A 132 -5.13 -0.58 -19.15
N LYS A 133 -4.97 -1.12 -20.36
CA LYS A 133 -5.84 -2.17 -20.90
C LYS A 133 -5.65 -3.52 -20.21
N LEU A 134 -4.43 -3.86 -19.78
CA LEU A 134 -4.14 -5.12 -19.09
C LEU A 134 -4.73 -5.11 -17.67
N ILE A 135 -4.63 -3.98 -16.97
CA ILE A 135 -5.23 -3.79 -15.65
C ILE A 135 -6.77 -3.82 -15.77
N GLU A 136 -7.35 -3.13 -16.75
CA GLU A 136 -8.81 -3.10 -16.93
C GLU A 136 -9.43 -4.47 -17.25
N ASN A 137 -8.75 -5.33 -18.02
CA ASN A 137 -9.30 -6.63 -18.44
C ASN A 137 -9.13 -7.74 -17.39
N ASN A 138 -8.11 -7.66 -16.52
CA ASN A 138 -7.80 -8.73 -15.56
C ASN A 138 -8.41 -8.52 -14.16
N PHE A 139 -8.81 -7.29 -13.81
CA PHE A 139 -9.31 -6.96 -12.47
C PHE A 139 -10.78 -6.51 -12.42
N ASN A 140 -11.46 -6.39 -13.57
CA ASN A 140 -12.90 -6.11 -13.66
C ASN A 140 -13.74 -7.31 -14.16
N GLY A 141 -13.20 -8.54 -14.09
CA GLY A 141 -13.85 -9.78 -14.53
C GLY A 141 -14.44 -10.59 -13.37
#